data_AF-A0A949Q365-F1
#
_entry.id   AF-A0A949Q365-F1
#
_cell.length_a   1.000
_cell.length_b   1.000
_cell.length_c   1.000
_cell.angle_alpha   90.00
_cell.angle_beta   90.00
_cell.angle_gamma   90.00
#
_symmetry.space_group_name_H-M   'P 1'
#
loop_
_entity.id
_entity.type
_entity.pdbx_description
1 polymer ?
#
loop_
_entity_poly.entity_id
_entity_poly.type
_entity_poly.pdbx_seq_one_letter_code
_entity_poly.pdbx_strand_id
1 'polypeptide(L)'
;MDRQHGFTLIELMIVIAIVAILSAIGIPAWQNYLRKAALTDMLQTFLPYRTAVELCALEHGGTSGCSAGTNGIPAPKTSRYVSALTVSAGVISLTGQESLSGLGVTLTPQWSDAEGVRGWKRVCEVQDNGALKQACDDIFRFDAE
;
A
#
# COMPACT_ATOMS: atom_id res chain seq x y z
N MET A 1 -49.38 13.25 35.39
CA MET A 1 -47.97 13.20 35.81
C MET A 1 -47.37 11.93 35.28
N ASP A 2 -46.74 12.00 34.10
CA ASP A 2 -46.00 10.87 33.56
C ASP A 2 -44.80 10.58 34.47
N ARG A 3 -44.74 9.36 35.00
CA ARG A 3 -43.59 8.88 35.77
C ARG A 3 -42.45 8.70 34.77
N GLN A 4 -41.49 9.62 34.76
CA GLN A 4 -40.25 9.42 34.01
C GLN A 4 -39.55 8.16 34.55
N HIS A 5 -39.60 7.08 33.77
CA HIS A 5 -38.80 5.88 34.02
C HIS A 5 -37.35 6.21 33.69
N GLY A 6 -36.55 6.51 34.72
CA GLY A 6 -35.12 6.72 34.58
C GLY A 6 -34.36 5.42 34.32
N PHE A 7 -33.28 5.51 33.53
CA PHE A 7 -32.36 4.40 33.25
C PHE A 7 -31.60 4.00 34.52
N THR A 8 -31.42 2.70 34.78
CA THR A 8 -30.66 2.25 35.96
C THR A 8 -29.15 2.32 35.72
N LEU A 9 -28.39 2.58 36.78
CA LEU A 9 -26.92 2.58 36.71
C LEU A 9 -26.38 1.19 36.30
N ILE A 10 -27.07 0.13 36.73
CA ILE A 10 -26.75 -1.26 36.35
C ILE A 10 -26.94 -1.50 34.85
N GLU A 11 -28.05 -1.04 34.25
CA GLU A 11 -28.23 -1.17 32.79
C GLU A 11 -27.12 -0.46 32.02
N LEU A 12 -26.71 0.73 32.48
CA LEU A 12 -25.63 1.48 31.84
C LEU A 12 -24.29 0.74 31.95
N MET A 13 -23.98 0.12 33.09
CA MET A 13 -22.76 -0.67 33.25
C MET A 13 -22.73 -1.91 32.36
N ILE A 14 -23.87 -2.60 32.19
CA ILE A 14 -23.96 -3.77 31.30
C ILE A 14 -23.74 -3.36 29.84
N VAL A 15 -24.34 -2.25 29.41
CA VAL A 15 -24.15 -1.72 28.05
C VAL A 15 -22.69 -1.38 27.79
N ILE A 16 -22.02 -0.70 28.73
CA ILE A 16 -20.59 -0.37 28.60
C ILE A 16 -19.74 -1.64 28.51
N ALA A 17 -20.04 -2.67 29.31
CA ALA A 17 -19.32 -3.94 29.27
C ALA A 17 -19.44 -4.63 27.90
N ILE A 18 -20.65 -4.65 27.31
CA ILE A 18 -20.87 -5.23 25.98
C ILE A 18 -20.12 -4.44 24.90
N VAL A 19 -20.19 -3.10 24.94
CA VAL A 19 -19.48 -2.22 23.98
C VAL A 19 -17.96 -2.39 24.08
N ALA A 20 -17.43 -2.54 25.29
CA ALA A 20 -15.99 -2.79 25.50
C ALA A 20 -15.53 -4.10 24.82
N ILE A 21 -16.28 -5.19 24.97
CA ILE A 21 -15.94 -6.48 24.33
C ILE A 21 -16.01 -6.37 22.81
N LEU A 22 -17.09 -5.77 22.27
CA LEU A 22 -17.27 -5.64 20.82
C LEU A 22 -16.20 -4.74 20.18
N SER A 23 -15.85 -3.63 20.83
CA SER A 23 -14.83 -2.69 20.34
C SER A 23 -13.43 -3.29 20.31
N ALA A 24 -13.06 -4.12 21.30
CA ALA A 24 -11.77 -4.79 21.36
C ALA A 24 -11.50 -5.68 20.14
N ILE A 25 -12.54 -6.30 19.56
CA ILE A 25 -12.44 -7.15 18.37
C ILE A 25 -12.66 -6.33 17.10
N GLY A 26 -13.60 -5.38 17.12
CA GLY A 26 -14.01 -4.62 15.93
C GLY A 26 -12.98 -3.60 15.44
N ILE A 27 -12.34 -2.88 16.36
CA ILE A 27 -11.35 -1.84 16.01
C ILE A 27 -10.14 -2.40 15.25
N PRO A 28 -9.44 -3.45 15.71
CA PRO A 28 -8.28 -3.96 14.98
C PRO A 28 -8.66 -4.54 13.61
N ALA A 29 -9.81 -5.19 13.48
CA ALA A 29 -10.30 -5.71 12.20
C ALA A 29 -10.60 -4.57 11.20
N TRP A 30 -11.26 -3.50 11.66
CA TRP A 30 -11.57 -2.34 10.81
C TRP A 30 -10.31 -1.59 10.36
N GLN A 31 -9.33 -1.41 11.27
CA GLN A 31 -8.04 -0.80 10.92
C GLN A 31 -7.29 -1.61 9.85
N ASN A 32 -7.32 -2.95 9.93
CA ASN A 32 -6.73 -3.81 8.91
C ASN A 32 -7.43 -3.68 7.56
N TYR A 33 -8.76 -3.55 7.53
CA TYR A 33 -9.51 -3.32 6.29
C TYR A 33 -9.13 -1.98 5.64
N LEU A 34 -9.05 -0.90 6.43
CA LEU A 34 -8.64 0.42 5.93
C LEU A 34 -7.20 0.42 5.41
N ARG A 35 -6.29 -0.31 6.07
CA ARG A 35 -4.91 -0.49 5.58
C ARG A 35 -4.86 -1.25 4.27
N LYS A 36 -5.64 -2.32 4.10
CA LYS A 36 -5.74 -3.04 2.82
C LYS A 36 -6.26 -2.14 1.70
N ALA A 37 -7.30 -1.33 1.98
CA ALA A 37 -7.81 -0.37 1.01
C ALA A 37 -6.74 0.68 0.62
N ALA A 38 -5.98 1.18 1.60
CA ALA A 38 -4.88 2.11 1.37
C ALA A 38 -3.74 1.48 0.53
N LEU A 39 -3.40 0.20 0.78
CA LEU A 39 -2.43 -0.54 -0.04
C LEU A 39 -2.90 -0.70 -1.48
N THR A 40 -4.20 -0.95 -1.70
CA THR A 40 -4.77 -0.99 -3.05
C THR A 40 -4.66 0.37 -3.75
N ASP A 41 -4.88 1.49 -3.05
CA ASP A 41 -4.67 2.84 -3.63
C ASP A 41 -3.20 3.07 -4.01
N MET A 42 -2.26 2.67 -3.14
CA MET A 42 -0.83 2.71 -3.43
C MET A 42 -0.50 1.86 -4.66
N LEU A 43 -1.09 0.66 -4.78
CA LEU A 43 -0.95 -0.21 -5.94
C LEU A 43 -1.49 0.47 -7.23
N GLN A 44 -2.65 1.12 -7.18
CA GLN A 44 -3.18 1.86 -8.33
C GLN A 44 -2.27 3.03 -8.74
N THR A 45 -1.64 3.69 -7.77
CA THR A 45 -0.66 4.75 -8.03
C THR A 45 0.58 4.21 -8.73
N PHE A 46 0.97 2.97 -8.45
CA PHE A 46 2.14 2.29 -9.01
C PHE A 46 1.96 1.85 -10.47
N LEU A 47 0.80 1.27 -10.82
CA LEU A 47 0.55 0.64 -12.12
C LEU A 47 0.97 1.47 -13.36
N PRO A 48 0.66 2.77 -13.48
CA PRO A 48 1.07 3.55 -14.66
C PRO A 48 2.57 3.72 -14.80
N TYR A 49 3.33 3.70 -13.69
CA TYR A 49 4.79 3.77 -13.75
C TYR A 49 5.39 2.43 -14.15
N ARG A 50 4.79 1.32 -13.71
CA ARG A 50 5.22 -0.02 -14.13
C ARG A 50 5.15 -0.16 -15.64
N THR A 51 4.00 0.16 -16.23
CA THR A 51 3.81 0.04 -17.68
C THR A 51 4.70 0.99 -18.45
N ALA A 52 4.90 2.22 -17.96
CA ALA A 52 5.81 3.19 -18.59
C ALA A 52 7.28 2.75 -18.51
N VAL A 53 7.72 2.15 -17.39
CA VAL A 53 9.06 1.58 -17.26
C VAL A 53 9.25 0.38 -18.16
N GLU A 54 8.26 -0.52 -18.26
CA GLU A 54 8.29 -1.66 -19.18
C GLU A 54 8.42 -1.19 -20.65
N LEU A 55 7.64 -0.19 -21.06
CA LEU A 55 7.74 0.39 -22.40
C LEU A 55 9.09 1.06 -22.64
N CYS A 56 9.55 1.90 -21.71
CA CYS A 56 10.85 2.57 -21.80
C CYS A 56 11.99 1.56 -21.95
N ALA A 57 11.97 0.48 -21.16
CA ALA A 57 12.99 -0.54 -21.20
C ALA A 57 12.99 -1.32 -22.53
N LEU A 58 11.81 -1.62 -23.08
CA LEU A 58 11.67 -2.25 -24.39
C LEU A 58 12.19 -1.38 -25.53
N GLU A 59 11.90 -0.07 -25.51
CA GLU A 59 12.35 0.86 -26.56
C GLU A 59 13.86 1.11 -26.52
N HIS A 60 14.45 1.16 -25.32
CA HIS A 60 15.85 1.56 -25.13
C HIS A 60 16.79 0.38 -24.84
N GLY A 61 16.28 -0.85 -24.82
CA GLY A 61 17.06 -2.06 -24.59
C GLY A 61 17.64 -2.16 -23.17
N GLY A 62 16.99 -1.54 -22.17
CA GLY A 62 17.44 -1.58 -20.78
C GLY A 62 16.78 -0.55 -19.88
N THR A 63 16.96 -0.68 -18.56
CA THR A 63 16.25 0.13 -17.57
C THR A 63 17.01 1.39 -17.12
N SER A 64 18.30 1.52 -17.44
CA SER A 64 19.16 2.61 -16.94
C SER A 64 18.66 4.01 -17.31
N GLY A 65 18.06 4.16 -18.49
CA GLY A 65 17.45 5.42 -18.97
C GLY A 65 16.02 5.67 -18.47
N CYS A 66 15.43 4.74 -17.71
CA CYS A 66 14.01 4.80 -17.35
C CYS A 66 13.81 5.50 -16.00
N SER A 67 13.84 6.83 -16.00
CA SER A 67 13.62 7.66 -14.81
C SER A 67 12.35 8.50 -14.93
N ALA A 68 11.79 8.94 -13.79
CA ALA A 68 10.57 9.72 -13.79
C ALA A 68 10.72 11.03 -14.59
N GLY A 69 9.72 11.37 -15.38
CA GLY A 69 9.74 12.55 -16.26
C GLY A 69 10.58 12.40 -17.53
N THR A 70 11.12 11.21 -17.83
CA THR A 70 11.94 10.93 -19.02
C THR A 70 11.35 9.76 -19.80
N ASN A 71 11.61 9.68 -21.11
CA ASN A 71 11.28 8.52 -21.95
C ASN A 71 9.83 8.02 -21.80
N GLY A 72 8.87 8.95 -21.75
CA GLY A 72 7.44 8.65 -21.61
C GLY A 72 6.96 8.32 -20.19
N ILE A 73 7.86 8.26 -19.21
CA ILE A 73 7.51 8.03 -17.81
C ILE A 73 6.98 9.33 -17.19
N PRO A 74 5.77 9.34 -16.59
CA PRO A 74 5.21 10.52 -15.94
C PRO A 74 6.14 11.08 -14.85
N ALA A 75 6.03 12.37 -14.60
CA ALA A 75 6.63 12.96 -13.40
C ALA A 75 5.98 12.35 -12.14
N PRO A 76 6.72 12.19 -11.03
CA PRO A 76 6.18 11.56 -9.84
C PRO A 76 4.97 12.32 -9.30
N LYS A 77 3.93 11.57 -8.98
CA LYS A 77 2.70 12.08 -8.38
C LYS A 77 2.33 11.24 -7.17
N THR A 78 2.08 11.94 -6.07
CA THR A 78 1.66 11.36 -4.78
C THR A 78 0.15 11.13 -4.74
N SER A 79 -0.29 10.31 -3.78
CA SER A 79 -1.69 10.08 -3.47
C SER A 79 -1.97 10.38 -1.99
N ARG A 80 -3.21 10.17 -1.54
CA ARG A 80 -3.54 10.28 -0.11
C ARG A 80 -2.72 9.33 0.76
N TYR A 81 -2.29 8.18 0.25
CA TYR A 81 -1.57 7.16 1.02
C TYR A 81 -0.10 7.01 0.61
N VAL A 82 0.36 7.79 -0.37
CA VAL A 82 1.75 7.80 -0.86
C VAL A 82 2.34 9.18 -0.64
N SER A 83 3.31 9.32 0.28
CA SER A 83 4.01 10.58 0.57
C SER A 83 5.11 10.90 -0.44
N ALA A 84 5.75 9.87 -0.99
CA ALA A 84 6.81 10.02 -1.97
C ALA A 84 6.74 8.89 -3.00
N LEU A 85 7.03 9.24 -4.25
CA LEU A 85 7.19 8.32 -5.37
C LEU A 85 8.46 8.69 -6.11
N THR A 86 9.32 7.72 -6.41
CA THR A 86 10.49 7.91 -7.25
C THR A 86 10.57 6.81 -8.30
N VAL A 87 11.08 7.18 -9.48
CA VAL A 87 11.47 6.21 -10.51
C VAL A 87 12.87 6.57 -10.97
N SER A 88 13.82 5.65 -10.78
CA SER A 88 15.21 5.82 -11.18
C SER A 88 15.77 4.52 -11.70
N ALA A 89 16.35 4.55 -12.90
CA ALA A 89 16.87 3.36 -13.58
C ALA A 89 15.87 2.18 -13.62
N GLY A 90 14.59 2.49 -13.79
CA GLY A 90 13.46 1.56 -13.78
C GLY A 90 13.01 1.09 -12.39
N VAL A 91 13.76 1.39 -11.32
CA VAL A 91 13.37 1.07 -9.95
C VAL A 91 12.31 2.07 -9.50
N ILE A 92 11.15 1.56 -9.12
CA ILE A 92 10.03 2.36 -8.61
C ILE A 92 9.99 2.21 -7.10
N SER A 93 10.06 3.32 -6.37
CA SER A 93 9.98 3.33 -4.90
C SER A 93 8.83 4.22 -4.42
N LEU A 94 8.06 3.72 -3.47
CA LEU A 94 6.90 4.38 -2.88
C LEU A 94 7.11 4.45 -1.37
N THR A 95 6.81 5.61 -0.80
CA THR A 95 6.76 5.80 0.66
C THR A 95 5.32 6.00 1.07
N GLY A 96 4.85 5.21 2.04
CA GLY A 96 3.51 5.28 2.59
C GLY A 96 3.32 6.44 3.56
N GLN A 97 2.08 6.89 3.71
CA GLN A 97 1.66 7.85 4.73
C GLN A 97 0.28 7.47 5.31
N GLU A 98 -0.21 8.27 6.27
CA GLU A 98 -1.48 8.00 6.97
C GLU A 98 -1.47 6.60 7.63
N SER A 99 -2.42 5.73 7.27
CA SER A 99 -2.50 4.36 7.74
C SER A 99 -1.35 3.45 7.27
N LEU A 100 -0.55 3.91 6.30
CA LEU A 100 0.66 3.25 5.76
C LEU A 100 1.96 3.94 6.19
N SER A 101 1.92 4.84 7.17
CA SER A 101 3.13 5.52 7.65
C SER A 101 4.22 4.50 8.04
N GLY A 102 5.45 4.74 7.57
CA GLY A 102 6.60 3.87 7.81
C GLY A 102 6.72 2.67 6.86
N LEU A 103 5.81 2.50 5.89
CA LEU A 103 5.93 1.52 4.81
C LEU A 103 6.73 2.09 3.64
N GLY A 104 7.79 1.40 3.24
CA GLY A 104 8.47 1.56 1.97
C GLY A 104 8.14 0.39 1.04
N VAL A 105 7.83 0.66 -0.22
CA VAL A 105 7.63 -0.38 -1.24
C VAL A 105 8.54 -0.08 -2.41
N THR A 106 9.45 -1.02 -2.71
CA THR A 106 10.37 -0.92 -3.84
C THR A 106 10.10 -2.04 -4.83
N LEU A 107 9.95 -1.69 -6.10
CA LEU A 107 9.79 -2.61 -7.21
C LEU A 107 10.94 -2.41 -8.20
N THR A 108 11.69 -3.49 -8.43
CA THR A 108 12.87 -3.52 -9.29
C THR A 108 12.60 -4.44 -10.49
N PRO A 109 12.64 -3.91 -11.72
CA PRO A 109 12.47 -4.75 -12.91
C PRO A 109 13.65 -5.72 -13.03
N GLN A 110 13.37 -6.96 -13.45
CA GLN A 110 14.38 -7.95 -13.82
C GLN A 110 14.53 -7.91 -15.34
N TRP A 111 15.59 -7.27 -15.82
CA TRP A 111 15.88 -7.13 -17.25
C TRP A 111 16.82 -8.24 -17.74
N SER A 112 16.53 -8.77 -18.93
CA SER A 112 17.36 -9.70 -19.69
C SER A 112 17.54 -9.16 -21.10
N ASP A 113 18.78 -9.03 -21.58
CA ASP A 113 19.04 -8.50 -22.93
C ASP A 113 18.49 -9.40 -24.05
N ALA A 114 18.27 -10.68 -23.76
CA ALA A 114 17.71 -11.64 -24.72
C ALA A 114 16.18 -11.70 -24.71
N GLU A 115 15.54 -11.37 -23.59
CA GLU A 115 14.13 -11.69 -23.33
C GLU A 115 13.31 -10.50 -22.83
N GLY A 116 13.94 -9.34 -22.62
CA GLY A 116 13.32 -8.14 -22.07
C GLY A 116 13.04 -8.23 -20.57
N VAL A 117 11.91 -7.67 -20.14
CA VAL A 117 11.49 -7.69 -18.72
C VAL A 117 10.95 -9.08 -18.36
N ARG A 118 11.66 -9.79 -17.47
CA ARG A 118 11.32 -11.14 -16.98
C ARG A 118 10.45 -11.15 -15.72
N GLY A 119 10.22 -10.00 -15.13
CA GLY A 119 9.43 -9.87 -13.90
C GLY A 119 9.89 -8.71 -13.03
N TRP A 120 9.33 -8.62 -11.83
CA TRP A 120 9.58 -7.54 -10.89
C TRP A 120 9.91 -8.09 -9.51
N LYS A 121 11.12 -7.81 -9.02
CA LYS A 121 11.49 -8.05 -7.63
C LYS A 121 10.83 -6.99 -6.76
N ARG A 122 10.24 -7.41 -5.64
CA ARG A 122 9.49 -6.55 -4.72
C ARG A 122 10.10 -6.60 -3.35
N VAL A 123 10.12 -5.46 -2.69
CA VAL A 123 10.53 -5.35 -1.29
C VAL A 123 9.53 -4.46 -0.58
N CYS A 124 8.81 -5.01 0.39
CA CYS A 124 8.02 -4.26 1.36
C CYS A 124 8.85 -4.11 2.65
N GLU A 125 9.25 -2.88 2.96
CA GLU A 125 9.99 -2.53 4.17
C GLU A 125 9.06 -1.78 5.14
N VAL A 126 9.01 -2.22 6.38
CA VAL A 126 8.25 -1.57 7.45
C VAL A 126 9.15 -1.51 8.68
N GLN A 127 9.09 -0.41 9.43
CA GLN A 127 9.87 -0.28 10.67
C GLN A 127 9.50 -1.30 11.75
N ASP A 128 8.29 -1.87 11.68
CA ASP A 128 7.77 -2.92 12.55
C ASP A 128 7.41 -4.19 11.76
N ASN A 129 7.91 -5.36 12.19
CA ASN A 129 7.81 -6.66 11.48
C ASN A 129 6.44 -7.36 11.64
N GLY A 130 5.34 -6.62 11.69
CA GLY A 130 4.00 -7.16 11.92
C GLY A 130 3.06 -7.04 10.72
N ALA A 131 1.76 -7.20 10.97
CA ALA A 131 0.66 -7.34 9.98
C ALA A 131 0.68 -6.42 8.74
N LEU A 132 1.28 -5.22 8.80
CA LEU A 132 1.37 -4.32 7.65
C LEU A 132 2.30 -4.87 6.55
N LYS A 133 3.42 -5.51 6.94
CA LYS A 133 4.34 -6.14 5.97
C LYS A 133 3.64 -7.29 5.24
N GLN A 134 2.98 -8.17 5.99
CA GLN A 134 2.21 -9.28 5.41
C GLN A 134 1.08 -8.78 4.50
N ALA A 135 0.38 -7.72 4.90
CA ALA A 135 -0.64 -7.12 4.04
C ALA A 135 -0.05 -6.52 2.75
N CYS A 136 1.13 -5.90 2.83
CA CYS A 136 1.85 -5.40 1.65
C CYS A 136 2.23 -6.57 0.72
N ASP A 137 2.84 -7.62 1.27
CA ASP A 137 3.24 -8.80 0.50
C ASP A 137 2.03 -9.50 -0.16
N ASP A 138 0.87 -9.52 0.50
CA ASP A 138 -0.38 -10.07 -0.04
C ASP A 138 -0.98 -9.24 -1.18
N ILE A 139 -0.89 -7.91 -1.12
CA ILE A 139 -1.47 -7.01 -2.12
C ILE A 139 -0.55 -6.88 -3.34
N PHE A 140 0.76 -6.83 -3.12
CA PHE A 140 1.76 -6.74 -4.18
C PHE A 140 2.17 -8.13 -4.69
N ARG A 141 1.24 -9.08 -4.84
CA ARG A 141 1.48 -10.40 -5.46
C ARG A 141 1.57 -10.26 -6.98
N PHE A 142 2.73 -9.90 -7.49
CA PHE A 142 3.04 -9.99 -8.91
C PHE A 142 3.90 -11.23 -9.14
N ASP A 143 3.33 -12.43 -9.24
CA ASP A 143 4.16 -13.61 -9.40
C ASP A 143 5.14 -13.44 -10.57
N ALA A 144 6.43 -13.68 -10.27
CA ALA A 144 7.44 -13.90 -11.29
C ALA A 144 7.31 -15.37 -11.64
N GLU A 145 6.38 -15.67 -12.55
CA GLU A 145 6.43 -16.92 -13.30
C GLU A 145 7.47 -16.79 -14.42
#